data_AF-A0A7S4A6Q8-F1
#
_entry.id   AF-A0A7S4A6Q8-F1
#
_cell.length_a   1.000
_cell.length_b   1.000
_cell.length_c   1.000
_cell.angle_alpha   90.00
_cell.angle_beta   90.00
_cell.angle_gamma   90.00
#
_symmetry.space_group_name_H-M   'P 1'
#
loop_
_entity.id
_entity.type
_entity.pdbx_description
1 polymer ?
#
loop_
_entity_poly.entity_id
_entity_poly.type
_entity_poly.pdbx_seq_one_letter_code
_entity_poly.pdbx_strand_id
1 'polypeptide(L)'
;MTSLAARIAGFPKAQPFVFNLGVAAAKTSAADLLTQTVVEKKSFPNGIDWKRNASFTVFGFAYLGGFQYWLQVNMFRKMFVGMDKVAEMPLSKKLVDPSALSVIAKQIAFDIAIHMPFMYFPTFYVVKQAVQGPPGGNVVVDGLSKYKENWVVDQTAMVKVWLPADVVFFSGPLWLRLPLRHVVSFGWTAYVSFLRGA
;
A
#
# COMPACT_ATOMS: atom_id res chain seq x y z
N MET A 1 34.96 -8.37 -13.20
CA MET A 1 33.86 -7.45 -13.53
C MET A 1 32.54 -8.14 -13.24
N THR A 2 31.71 -7.64 -12.31
CA THR A 2 30.37 -8.19 -12.06
C THR A 2 29.48 -7.92 -13.27
N SER A 3 28.79 -8.97 -13.76
CA SER A 3 27.89 -8.86 -14.92
C SER A 3 26.74 -7.89 -14.65
N LEU A 4 26.17 -7.31 -15.72
CA LEU A 4 24.99 -6.44 -15.63
C LEU A 4 23.84 -7.14 -14.88
N ALA A 5 23.62 -8.43 -15.12
CA ALA A 5 22.64 -9.24 -14.41
C ALA A 5 22.91 -9.31 -12.90
N ALA A 6 24.17 -9.47 -12.48
CA ALA A 6 24.54 -9.48 -11.07
C ALA A 6 24.33 -8.11 -10.41
N ARG A 7 24.54 -7.01 -11.14
CA ARG A 7 24.26 -5.64 -10.66
C ARG A 7 22.77 -5.37 -10.51
N ILE A 8 21.96 -5.79 -11.49
CA ILE A 8 20.49 -5.68 -11.44
C ILE A 8 19.93 -6.51 -10.27
N ALA A 9 20.39 -7.74 -10.09
CA ALA A 9 19.96 -8.59 -8.98
C ALA A 9 20.49 -8.11 -7.60
N GLY A 10 21.64 -7.43 -7.58
CA GLY A 10 22.25 -6.89 -6.36
C GLY A 10 21.64 -5.57 -5.89
N PHE A 11 21.10 -4.75 -6.79
CA PHE A 11 20.57 -3.43 -6.47
C PHE A 11 19.46 -3.43 -5.39
N PRO A 12 18.44 -4.32 -5.43
CA PRO A 12 17.43 -4.39 -4.37
C PRO A 12 18.00 -4.67 -2.98
N LYS A 13 19.12 -5.41 -2.90
CA LYS A 13 19.81 -5.70 -1.63
C LYS A 13 20.68 -4.54 -1.18
N ALA A 14 21.34 -3.86 -2.12
CA ALA A 14 22.25 -2.74 -1.83
C ALA A 14 21.51 -1.45 -1.46
N GLN A 15 20.35 -1.19 -2.09
CA GLN A 15 19.57 0.03 -1.93
C GLN A 15 18.06 -0.27 -1.82
N PRO A 16 17.63 -1.01 -0.77
CA PRO A 16 16.26 -1.52 -0.65
C PRO A 16 15.20 -0.43 -0.58
N PHE A 17 15.52 0.72 0.04
CA PHE A 17 14.61 1.87 0.11
C PHE A 17 14.38 2.51 -1.26
N VAL A 18 15.46 2.81 -1.99
CA VAL A 18 15.38 3.41 -3.34
C VAL A 18 14.68 2.47 -4.31
N PHE A 19 14.98 1.17 -4.22
CA PHE A 19 14.28 0.16 -4.99
C PHE A 19 12.78 0.16 -4.69
N ASN A 20 12.39 0.22 -3.40
CA ASN A 20 10.99 0.26 -3.01
C ASN A 20 10.26 1.52 -3.51
N LEU A 21 10.89 2.70 -3.48
CA LEU A 21 10.34 3.92 -4.05
C LEU A 21 9.99 3.74 -5.54
N GLY A 22 10.93 3.22 -6.33
CA GLY A 22 10.74 2.99 -7.76
C GLY A 22 9.66 1.93 -8.04
N VAL A 23 9.72 0.79 -7.34
CA VAL A 23 8.71 -0.27 -7.48
C VAL A 23 7.32 0.23 -7.11
N ALA A 24 7.19 0.98 -6.00
CA ALA A 24 5.89 1.46 -5.56
C ALA A 24 5.28 2.46 -6.55
N ALA A 25 6.06 3.41 -7.07
CA ALA A 25 5.61 4.37 -8.08
C ALA A 25 5.22 3.68 -9.41
N ALA A 26 6.07 2.79 -9.92
CA ALA A 26 5.81 2.05 -11.16
C ALA A 26 4.57 1.15 -11.01
N LYS A 27 4.45 0.44 -9.88
CA LYS A 27 3.31 -0.44 -9.58
C LYS A 27 2.00 0.33 -9.54
N THR A 28 1.93 1.48 -8.87
CA THR A 28 0.68 2.23 -8.78
C THR A 28 0.31 2.89 -10.10
N SER A 29 1.28 3.39 -10.86
CA SER A 29 1.06 3.89 -12.22
C SER A 29 0.52 2.76 -13.12
N ALA A 30 1.15 1.58 -13.09
CA ALA A 30 0.72 0.43 -13.89
C ALA A 30 -0.67 -0.09 -13.49
N ALA A 31 -0.99 -0.13 -12.20
CA ALA A 31 -2.31 -0.53 -11.71
C ALA A 31 -3.40 0.41 -12.23
N ASP A 32 -3.14 1.72 -12.20
CA ASP A 32 -4.07 2.72 -12.73
C ASP A 32 -4.22 2.65 -14.25
N LEU A 33 -3.11 2.50 -14.99
CA LEU A 33 -3.16 2.31 -16.45
C LEU A 33 -3.94 1.04 -16.83
N LEU A 34 -3.76 -0.05 -16.09
CA LEU A 34 -4.54 -1.28 -16.26
C LEU A 34 -6.04 -1.01 -16.04
N THR A 35 -6.41 -0.31 -14.96
CA THR A 35 -7.80 0.07 -14.72
C THR A 35 -8.35 0.90 -15.88
N GLN A 36 -7.64 1.94 -16.31
CA GLN A 36 -8.09 2.82 -17.38
C GLN A 36 -8.23 2.09 -18.73
N THR A 37 -7.29 1.21 -19.08
CA THR A 37 -7.26 0.55 -20.40
C THR A 37 -8.08 -0.74 -20.46
N VAL A 38 -8.06 -1.56 -19.41
CA VAL A 38 -8.69 -2.89 -19.41
C VAL A 38 -10.08 -2.84 -18.80
N VAL A 39 -10.25 -2.15 -17.67
CA VAL A 39 -11.54 -2.08 -16.95
C VAL A 39 -12.43 -1.01 -17.57
N GLU A 40 -11.90 0.19 -17.81
CA GLU A 40 -12.65 1.32 -18.36
C GLU A 40 -12.59 1.40 -19.90
N LYS A 41 -11.77 0.57 -20.56
CA LYS A 41 -11.63 0.48 -22.03
C LYS A 41 -11.23 1.80 -22.71
N LYS A 42 -10.48 2.67 -22.03
CA LYS A 42 -9.93 3.90 -22.61
C LYS A 42 -8.84 3.57 -23.62
N SER A 43 -8.79 4.33 -24.72
CA SER A 43 -7.77 4.15 -25.75
C SER A 43 -6.40 4.66 -25.29
N PHE A 44 -5.35 3.89 -25.53
CA PHE A 44 -3.97 4.32 -25.26
C PHE A 44 -3.35 4.97 -26.51
N PRO A 45 -2.58 6.08 -26.40
CA PRO A 45 -2.32 6.87 -25.20
C PRO A 45 -3.32 8.02 -24.96
N ASN A 46 -4.14 8.35 -25.97
CA ASN A 46 -4.89 9.62 -26.00
C ASN A 46 -6.12 9.66 -25.07
N GLY A 47 -6.70 8.51 -24.73
CA GLY A 47 -7.84 8.41 -23.84
C GLY A 47 -7.46 8.30 -22.36
N ILE A 48 -6.17 8.29 -22.03
CA ILE A 48 -5.68 8.13 -20.65
C ILE A 48 -5.78 9.46 -19.90
N ASP A 49 -6.35 9.40 -18.69
CA ASP A 49 -6.26 10.48 -17.72
C ASP A 49 -4.90 10.42 -17.03
N TRP A 50 -3.94 11.18 -17.57
CA TRP A 50 -2.59 11.30 -17.03
C TRP A 50 -2.54 12.06 -15.71
N LYS A 51 -3.52 12.94 -15.43
CA LYS A 51 -3.61 13.68 -14.16
C LYS A 51 -3.98 12.72 -13.03
N ARG A 52 -4.93 11.82 -13.28
CA ARG A 52 -5.25 10.68 -12.42
C ARG A 52 -4.04 9.78 -12.22
N ASN A 53 -3.37 9.37 -13.31
CA ASN A 53 -2.20 8.50 -13.20
C ASN A 53 -1.07 9.13 -12.37
N ALA A 54 -0.85 10.44 -12.53
CA ALA A 54 0.10 11.19 -11.72
C ALA A 54 -0.24 11.14 -10.22
N SER A 55 -1.52 11.23 -9.84
CA SER A 55 -1.92 11.15 -8.42
C SER A 55 -1.57 9.78 -7.80
N PHE A 56 -1.81 8.68 -8.51
CA PHE A 56 -1.43 7.34 -8.07
C PHE A 56 0.08 7.16 -8.06
N THR A 57 0.80 7.75 -9.02
CA THR A 57 2.27 7.68 -9.09
C THR A 57 2.91 8.43 -7.92
N VAL A 58 2.46 9.65 -7.64
CA VAL A 58 2.94 10.47 -6.51
C VAL A 58 2.62 9.79 -5.18
N PHE A 59 1.39 9.30 -5.00
CA PHE A 59 1.01 8.55 -3.80
C PHE A 59 1.82 7.26 -3.65
N GLY A 60 2.04 6.54 -4.76
CA GLY A 60 2.88 5.34 -4.79
C GLY A 60 4.33 5.63 -4.40
N PHE A 61 4.92 6.70 -4.92
CA PHE A 61 6.28 7.10 -4.57
C PHE A 61 6.39 7.55 -3.11
N ALA A 62 5.63 8.58 -2.71
CA ALA A 62 5.82 9.23 -1.42
C ALA A 62 5.26 8.40 -0.26
N TYR A 63 4.02 7.93 -0.39
CA TYR A 63 3.36 7.19 0.69
C TYR A 63 3.78 5.73 0.71
N LEU A 64 3.52 4.97 -0.38
CA LEU A 64 3.81 3.53 -0.38
C LEU A 64 5.32 3.23 -0.42
N GLY A 65 6.06 4.02 -1.19
CA GLY A 65 7.49 3.89 -1.36
C GLY A 65 8.29 4.40 -0.17
N GLY A 66 7.92 5.59 0.32
CA GLY A 66 8.59 6.28 1.42
C GLY A 66 8.02 5.92 2.80
N PHE A 67 6.87 6.50 3.12
CA PHE A 67 6.28 6.43 4.46
C PHE A 67 5.97 5.00 4.91
N GLN A 68 5.31 4.22 4.07
CA GLN A 68 4.90 2.86 4.38
C GLN A 68 6.10 1.93 4.55
N TYR A 69 7.18 2.13 3.78
CA TYR A 69 8.43 1.39 3.98
C TYR A 69 8.99 1.65 5.38
N TRP A 70 9.12 2.93 5.75
CA TRP A 70 9.59 3.31 7.08
C TRP A 70 8.71 2.71 8.18
N LEU A 71 7.39 2.82 8.04
CA LEU A 71 6.44 2.28 9.02
C LEU A 71 6.62 0.76 9.18
N GLN A 72 6.62 0.01 8.09
CA GLN A 72 6.63 -1.46 8.14
C GLN A 72 8.00 -2.06 8.41
N VAL A 73 9.08 -1.45 7.92
CA VAL A 73 10.44 -2.00 8.06
C VAL A 73 11.11 -1.52 9.34
N ASN A 74 10.94 -0.25 9.70
CA ASN A 74 11.62 0.38 10.83
C ASN A 74 10.76 0.45 12.09
N MET A 75 9.47 0.76 11.96
CA MET A 75 8.61 1.01 13.13
C MET A 75 7.89 -0.23 13.64
N PHE A 76 7.41 -1.13 12.77
CA PHE A 76 6.67 -2.32 13.21
C PHE A 76 7.48 -3.19 14.19
N ARG A 77 8.78 -3.36 13.98
CA ARG A 77 9.67 -4.07 14.93
C ARG A 77 9.70 -3.43 16.32
N LYS A 78 9.61 -2.10 16.38
CA LYS A 78 9.60 -1.34 17.63
C LYS A 78 8.22 -1.35 18.30
N MET A 79 7.16 -1.31 17.51
CA MET A 79 5.78 -1.25 17.98
C MET A 79 5.26 -2.62 18.44
N PHE A 80 5.69 -3.70 17.79
CA PHE A 80 5.21 -5.06 18.05
C PHE A 80 6.36 -5.95 18.52
N VAL A 81 6.71 -5.80 19.79
CA VAL A 81 7.75 -6.61 20.44
C VAL A 81 7.42 -8.10 20.29
N GLY A 82 8.41 -8.89 19.87
CA GLY A 82 8.25 -10.33 19.62
C GLY A 82 7.87 -10.69 18.18
N MET A 83 7.69 -9.72 17.29
CA MET A 83 7.35 -9.98 15.88
C MET A 83 8.36 -10.90 15.17
N ASP A 84 9.67 -10.74 15.39
CA ASP A 84 10.70 -11.57 14.76
C ASP A 84 10.59 -13.03 15.22
N LYS A 85 10.46 -13.26 16.55
CA LYS A 85 10.20 -14.59 17.12
C LYS A 85 8.92 -15.21 16.54
N VAL A 86 7.85 -14.42 16.43
CA VAL A 86 6.59 -14.89 15.84
C VAL A 86 6.74 -15.20 14.36
N ALA A 87 7.56 -14.47 13.60
CA ALA A 87 7.79 -14.76 12.20
C ALA A 87 8.52 -16.09 11.97
N GLU A 88 9.43 -16.48 12.87
CA GLU A 88 10.22 -17.71 12.81
C GLU A 88 9.45 -18.96 13.27
N MET A 89 8.37 -18.80 14.02
CA MET A 89 7.57 -19.94 14.49
C MET A 89 6.90 -20.71 13.32
N PRO A 90 6.77 -22.05 13.41
CA PRO A 90 5.92 -22.80 12.50
C PRO A 90 4.46 -22.37 12.61
N LEU A 91 3.73 -22.32 11.49
CA LEU A 91 2.34 -21.86 11.46
C LEU A 91 1.44 -22.61 12.46
N SER A 92 1.60 -23.93 12.58
CA SER A 92 0.84 -24.76 13.52
C SER A 92 1.01 -24.33 14.98
N LYS A 93 2.21 -23.86 15.37
CA LYS A 93 2.46 -23.34 16.73
C LYS A 93 1.88 -21.94 16.92
N LYS A 94 1.92 -21.07 15.90
CA LYS A 94 1.36 -19.72 15.98
C LYS A 94 -0.14 -19.73 16.26
N LEU A 95 -0.87 -20.69 15.70
CA LEU A 95 -2.32 -20.79 15.81
C LEU A 95 -2.81 -21.15 17.22
N VAL A 96 -1.94 -21.70 18.07
CA VAL A 96 -2.30 -22.15 19.43
C VAL A 96 -1.55 -21.40 20.53
N ASP A 97 -0.50 -20.64 20.18
CA ASP A 97 0.27 -19.83 21.14
C ASP A 97 -0.42 -18.47 21.39
N PRO A 98 -0.93 -18.20 22.60
CA PRO A 98 -1.63 -16.95 22.91
C PRO A 98 -0.75 -15.70 22.74
N SER A 99 0.56 -15.81 22.99
CA SER A 99 1.50 -14.70 22.78
C SER A 99 1.68 -14.41 21.29
N ALA A 100 1.75 -15.45 20.45
CA ALA A 100 1.84 -15.28 19.01
C ALA A 100 0.56 -14.66 18.43
N LEU A 101 -0.60 -15.19 18.84
CA LEU A 101 -1.90 -14.65 18.44
C LEU A 101 -2.07 -13.19 18.86
N SER A 102 -1.63 -12.82 20.07
CA SER A 102 -1.67 -11.43 20.53
C SER A 102 -0.84 -10.48 19.64
N VAL A 103 0.38 -10.88 19.26
CA VAL A 103 1.26 -10.06 18.40
C VAL A 103 0.69 -9.94 16.97
N ILE A 104 0.12 -11.02 16.43
CA ILE A 104 -0.54 -11.01 15.12
C ILE A 104 -1.78 -10.11 15.17
N ALA A 105 -2.64 -10.29 16.17
CA ALA A 105 -3.85 -9.49 16.34
C ALA A 105 -3.55 -7.99 16.50
N LYS A 106 -2.50 -7.62 17.24
CA LYS A 106 -2.08 -6.21 17.38
C LYS A 106 -1.62 -5.59 16.06
N GLN A 107 -0.89 -6.34 15.22
CA GLN A 107 -0.48 -5.86 13.90
C GLN A 107 -1.68 -5.66 12.98
N ILE A 108 -2.61 -6.62 12.94
CA ILE A 108 -3.86 -6.52 12.17
C ILE A 108 -4.69 -5.34 12.65
N ALA A 109 -4.91 -5.22 13.97
CA ALA A 109 -5.70 -4.15 14.55
C ALA A 109 -5.09 -2.79 14.24
N PHE A 110 -3.77 -2.66 14.31
CA PHE A 110 -3.10 -1.42 13.93
C PHE A 110 -3.30 -1.10 12.44
N ASP A 111 -3.15 -2.08 11.54
CA ASP A 111 -3.28 -1.82 10.11
C ASP A 111 -4.71 -1.40 9.74
N ILE A 112 -5.68 -2.18 10.21
CA ILE A 112 -7.10 -2.04 9.90
C ILE A 112 -7.76 -0.86 10.61
N ALA A 113 -7.40 -0.59 11.87
CA ALA A 113 -8.07 0.43 12.67
C ALA A 113 -7.30 1.75 12.73
N ILE A 114 -5.98 1.76 12.47
CA ILE A 114 -5.15 2.97 12.63
C ILE A 114 -4.51 3.39 11.31
N HIS A 115 -3.64 2.55 10.76
CA HIS A 115 -2.84 2.89 9.58
C HIS A 115 -3.72 3.19 8.37
N MET A 116 -4.63 2.28 8.01
CA MET A 116 -5.44 2.46 6.82
C MET A 116 -6.47 3.61 6.95
N PRO A 117 -7.27 3.71 8.03
CA PRO A 117 -8.31 4.74 8.13
C PRO A 117 -7.76 6.14 8.42
N PHE A 118 -6.66 6.26 9.14
CA PHE A 118 -6.19 7.56 9.65
C PHE A 118 -4.86 8.02 9.04
N MET A 119 -4.18 7.19 8.24
CA MET A 119 -2.93 7.56 7.59
C MET A 119 -3.03 7.37 6.07
N TYR A 120 -3.40 6.18 5.61
CA TYR A 120 -3.47 5.85 4.18
C TYR A 120 -4.53 6.66 3.45
N PHE A 121 -5.79 6.52 3.85
CA PHE A 121 -6.89 7.16 3.12
C PHE A 121 -6.86 8.69 3.21
N PRO A 122 -6.67 9.32 4.39
CA PRO A 122 -6.50 10.76 4.47
C PRO A 122 -5.41 11.27 3.52
N THR A 123 -4.24 10.63 3.53
CA THR A 123 -3.14 11.05 2.66
C THR A 123 -3.46 10.83 1.19
N PHE A 124 -4.10 9.72 0.84
CA PHE A 124 -4.53 9.45 -0.54
C PHE A 124 -5.47 10.55 -1.05
N TYR A 125 -6.48 10.91 -0.27
CA TYR A 125 -7.44 11.95 -0.66
C TYR A 125 -6.82 13.33 -0.75
N VAL A 126 -5.90 13.67 0.16
CA VAL A 126 -5.14 14.92 0.10
C VAL A 126 -4.23 14.96 -1.13
N VAL A 127 -3.51 13.88 -1.45
CA VAL A 127 -2.67 13.79 -2.66
C VAL A 127 -3.53 13.85 -3.92
N LYS A 128 -4.68 13.14 -3.94
CA LYS A 128 -5.64 13.22 -5.04
C LYS A 128 -6.09 14.66 -5.24
N GLN A 129 -6.49 15.36 -4.17
CA GLN A 129 -6.92 16.74 -4.26
C GLN A 129 -5.78 17.68 -4.70
N ALA A 130 -4.55 17.45 -4.24
CA ALA A 130 -3.38 18.25 -4.62
C ALA A 130 -3.08 18.13 -6.12
N VAL A 131 -3.19 16.92 -6.66
CA VAL A 131 -2.82 16.63 -8.05
C VAL A 131 -3.96 16.89 -9.01
N GLN A 132 -5.18 16.47 -8.66
CA GLN A 132 -6.35 16.49 -9.56
C GLN A 132 -7.30 17.67 -9.31
N GLY A 133 -7.29 18.26 -8.11
CA GLY A 133 -8.22 19.30 -7.71
C GLY A 133 -8.09 20.61 -8.50
N PRO A 134 -9.11 21.47 -8.43
CA PRO A 134 -9.04 22.81 -9.01
C PRO A 134 -8.03 23.68 -8.23
N PRO A 135 -7.41 24.68 -8.90
CA PRO A 135 -6.54 25.63 -8.22
C PRO A 135 -7.33 26.52 -7.25
N GLY A 136 -6.67 26.98 -6.19
CA GLY A 136 -7.23 27.98 -5.25
C GLY A 136 -8.04 27.43 -4.06
N GLY A 137 -8.27 26.12 -3.99
CA GLY A 137 -8.92 25.47 -2.84
C GLY A 137 -7.95 25.09 -1.71
N ASN A 138 -8.48 24.75 -0.53
CA ASN A 138 -7.69 24.18 0.56
C ASN A 138 -7.58 22.67 0.35
N VAL A 139 -6.46 22.24 -0.22
CA VAL A 139 -6.17 20.85 -0.58
C VAL A 139 -6.42 19.86 0.57
N VAL A 140 -6.07 20.24 1.80
CA VAL A 140 -6.24 19.37 2.96
C VAL A 140 -7.71 19.26 3.34
N VAL A 141 -8.39 20.39 3.50
CA VAL A 141 -9.81 20.43 3.91
C VAL A 141 -10.69 19.76 2.85
N ASP A 142 -10.47 20.05 1.57
CA ASP A 142 -11.26 19.50 0.47
C ASP A 142 -11.02 17.99 0.33
N GLY A 143 -9.76 17.54 0.44
CA GLY A 143 -9.41 16.12 0.42
C GLY A 143 -10.07 15.36 1.57
N LEU A 144 -9.95 15.86 2.80
CA LEU A 144 -10.55 15.22 3.98
C LEU A 144 -12.08 15.24 3.95
N SER A 145 -12.69 16.27 3.37
CA SER A 145 -14.14 16.34 3.20
C SER A 145 -14.62 15.24 2.26
N LYS A 146 -13.97 15.04 1.11
CA LYS A 146 -14.25 13.92 0.20
C LYS A 146 -14.01 12.56 0.84
N TYR A 147 -12.98 12.44 1.69
CA TYR A 147 -12.75 11.20 2.42
C TYR A 147 -13.90 10.91 3.39
N LYS A 148 -14.36 11.92 4.14
CA LYS A 148 -15.49 11.80 5.07
C LYS A 148 -16.77 11.32 4.37
N GLU A 149 -17.05 11.83 3.18
CA GLU A 149 -18.20 11.40 2.37
C GLU A 149 -18.10 9.93 1.96
N ASN A 150 -16.89 9.45 1.63
CA ASN A 150 -16.65 8.09 1.18
C ASN A 150 -16.32 7.10 2.30
N TRP A 151 -16.26 7.57 3.56
CA TRP A 151 -15.75 6.82 4.71
C TRP A 151 -16.29 5.39 4.77
N VAL A 152 -17.62 5.24 4.76
CA VAL A 152 -18.25 3.91 4.94
C VAL A 152 -17.88 2.96 3.79
N VAL A 153 -17.92 3.43 2.55
CA VAL A 153 -17.63 2.61 1.36
C VAL A 153 -16.17 2.19 1.36
N ASP A 154 -15.28 3.15 1.60
CA ASP A 154 -13.84 2.93 1.58
C ASP A 154 -13.39 2.02 2.73
N GLN A 155 -13.87 2.26 3.95
CA GLN A 155 -13.57 1.39 5.09
C GLN A 155 -14.12 -0.02 4.90
N THR A 156 -15.35 -0.16 4.40
CA THR A 156 -15.94 -1.49 4.15
C THR A 156 -15.13 -2.26 3.11
N ALA A 157 -14.77 -1.63 2.00
CA ALA A 157 -13.96 -2.25 0.96
C ALA A 157 -12.55 -2.60 1.46
N MET A 158 -11.95 -1.68 2.22
CA MET A 158 -10.64 -1.88 2.83
C MET A 158 -10.65 -3.07 3.76
N VAL A 159 -11.64 -3.21 4.66
CA VAL A 159 -11.71 -4.33 5.61
C VAL A 159 -11.82 -5.64 4.83
N LYS A 160 -12.68 -5.70 3.82
CA LYS A 160 -12.89 -6.90 3.01
C LYS A 160 -11.63 -7.39 2.29
N VAL A 161 -10.72 -6.48 1.93
CA VAL A 161 -9.47 -6.84 1.23
C VAL A 161 -8.33 -7.05 2.21
N TRP A 162 -8.13 -6.11 3.13
CA TRP A 162 -6.92 -6.05 3.95
C TRP A 162 -7.00 -6.93 5.18
N LEU A 163 -8.17 -7.11 5.81
CA LEU A 163 -8.28 -8.00 6.98
C LEU A 163 -7.87 -9.44 6.64
N PRO A 164 -8.41 -10.10 5.59
CA PRO A 164 -7.97 -11.45 5.25
C PRO A 164 -6.51 -11.48 4.78
N ALA A 165 -6.06 -10.45 4.06
CA ALA A 165 -4.67 -10.36 3.60
C ALA A 165 -3.68 -10.25 4.77
N ASP A 166 -4.00 -9.42 5.77
CA ASP A 166 -3.18 -9.21 6.96
C ASP A 166 -3.09 -10.46 7.84
N VAL A 167 -4.17 -11.24 7.95
CA VAL A 167 -4.13 -12.56 8.60
C VAL A 167 -3.06 -13.43 7.94
N VAL A 168 -3.00 -13.45 6.61
CA VAL A 168 -1.98 -14.22 5.87
C VAL A 168 -0.59 -13.61 6.06
N PHE A 169 -0.44 -12.30 5.93
CA PHE A 169 0.86 -11.63 6.03
C PHE A 169 1.49 -11.79 7.42
N PHE A 170 0.74 -11.48 8.47
CA PHE A 170 1.27 -11.47 9.82
C PHE A 170 1.46 -12.88 10.39
N SER A 171 0.72 -13.87 9.90
CA SER A 171 0.94 -15.29 10.22
C SER A 171 2.10 -15.90 9.42
N GLY A 172 2.40 -15.37 8.25
CA GLY A 172 3.48 -15.84 7.36
C GLY A 172 4.90 -15.45 7.82
N PRO A 173 5.94 -15.99 7.13
CA PRO A 173 7.32 -15.65 7.41
C PRO A 173 7.64 -14.21 6.97
N LEU A 174 8.57 -13.55 7.67
CA LEU A 174 8.83 -12.10 7.52
C LEU A 174 9.24 -11.72 6.09
N TRP A 175 10.07 -12.54 5.43
CA TRP A 175 10.55 -12.28 4.08
C TRP A 175 9.45 -12.31 3.02
N LEU A 176 8.33 -13.01 3.28
CA LEU A 176 7.22 -13.16 2.34
C LEU A 176 6.18 -12.05 2.48
N ARG A 177 6.15 -11.34 3.62
CA ARG A 177 5.17 -10.30 3.92
C ARG A 177 5.16 -9.19 2.87
N LEU A 178 6.33 -8.62 2.58
CA LEU A 178 6.44 -7.49 1.65
C LEU A 178 6.09 -7.90 0.21
N PRO A 179 6.61 -9.01 -0.35
CA PRO A 179 6.16 -9.52 -1.66
C PRO A 179 4.65 -9.73 -1.78
N LEU A 180 4.03 -10.45 -0.84
CA LEU A 180 2.58 -10.70 -0.89
C LEU A 180 1.79 -9.39 -0.76
N ARG A 181 2.26 -8.46 0.07
CA ARG A 181 1.64 -7.15 0.22
C ARG A 181 1.66 -6.35 -1.07
N HIS A 182 2.75 -6.41 -1.86
CA HIS A 182 2.80 -5.75 -3.16
C HIS A 182 1.76 -6.32 -4.14
N VAL A 183 1.53 -7.65 -4.13
CA VAL A 183 0.52 -8.30 -4.98
C VAL A 183 -0.89 -7.82 -4.61
N VAL A 184 -1.27 -7.92 -3.34
CA VAL A 184 -2.59 -7.45 -2.89
C VAL A 184 -2.74 -5.94 -3.10
N SER A 185 -1.67 -5.17 -2.85
CA SER A 185 -1.64 -3.73 -3.08
C SER A 185 -1.83 -3.34 -4.54
N PHE A 186 -1.35 -4.14 -5.51
CA PHE A 186 -1.59 -3.87 -6.92
C PHE A 186 -3.08 -3.95 -7.25
N GLY A 187 -3.75 -5.04 -6.83
CA GLY A 187 -5.20 -5.21 -7.01
C GLY A 187 -6.01 -4.15 -6.26
N TRP A 188 -5.62 -3.84 -5.01
CA TRP A 188 -6.22 -2.75 -4.23
C TRP A 188 -6.08 -1.39 -4.92
N THR A 189 -4.91 -1.10 -5.50
CA THR A 189 -4.69 0.15 -6.24
C THR A 189 -5.59 0.22 -7.48
N ALA A 190 -5.71 -0.88 -8.23
CA ALA A 190 -6.60 -0.94 -9.38
C ALA A 190 -8.07 -0.70 -8.98
N TYR A 191 -8.50 -1.28 -7.84
CA TYR A 191 -9.83 -1.08 -7.27
C TYR A 191 -10.08 0.37 -6.82
N VAL A 192 -9.14 0.97 -6.08
CA VAL A 192 -9.23 2.38 -5.66
C VAL A 192 -9.21 3.31 -6.87
N SER A 193 -8.38 3.00 -7.88
CA SER A 193 -8.36 3.69 -9.16
C SER A 193 -9.73 3.65 -9.84
N PHE A 194 -10.39 2.51 -9.88
CA PHE A 194 -11.73 2.40 -10.45
C PHE A 194 -12.79 3.22 -9.69
N LEU A 195 -12.78 3.17 -8.35
CA LEU A 195 -13.79 3.84 -7.53
C LEU A 195 -13.56 5.33 -7.31
N ARG A 196 -12.29 5.75 -7.29
CA ARG A 196 -11.84 7.06 -6.80
C ARG A 196 -10.89 7.74 -7.77
N GLY A 197 -10.65 7.19 -8.95
CA GLY A 197 -9.72 7.77 -9.91
C GLY A 197 -10.25 9.01 -10.63
N ALA A 198 -11.56 9.10 -10.83
CA ALA A 198 -12.27 10.26 -11.38
C ALA A 198 -12.59 11.31 -10.31
#